data_AF-A0A1H0P4B7-F1
#
_entry.id   AF-A0A1H0P4B7-F1
#
_cell.length_a   1.000
_cell.length_b   1.000
_cell.length_c   1.000
_cell.angle_alpha   90.00
_cell.angle_beta   90.00
_cell.angle_gamma   90.00
#
_symmetry.space_group_name_H-M   'P 1'
#
loop_
_entity.id
_entity.type
_entity.pdbx_description
1 polymer ?
#
loop_
_entity_poly.entity_id
_entity_poly.type
_entity_poly.pdbx_seq_one_letter_code
_entity_poly.pdbx_strand_id
1 'polypeptide(L)'
;MKVSAYQTSKALTPTVASGRKVRKHLSADSLLAVIRRDFQNIPDNRGANTKISIVDAVMSAFAMFHLKDPSLLAFDKRRREEEHNLHSVYHLDNIPCDSQMRTILDQLPLSSLRAPYLSV
;
A
#
# COMPACT_ATOMS: atom_id res chain seq x y z
N MET A 1 17.38 13.98 -20.01
CA MET A 1 17.29 13.03 -18.87
C MET A 1 17.44 13.81 -17.58
N LYS A 2 16.35 13.94 -16.81
CA LYS A 2 16.40 14.40 -15.42
C LYS A 2 15.53 13.45 -14.62
N VAL A 3 16.17 12.59 -13.82
CA VAL A 3 15.50 11.73 -12.85
C VAL A 3 15.21 12.63 -11.65
N SER A 4 13.96 13.09 -11.54
CA SER A 4 13.51 13.85 -10.38
C SER A 4 13.37 12.86 -9.22
N ALA A 5 14.39 12.80 -8.36
CA ALA A 5 14.30 12.12 -7.08
C ALA A 5 13.16 12.75 -6.28
N TYR A 6 12.09 12.01 -6.06
CA TYR A 6 11.06 12.45 -5.12
C TYR A 6 11.68 12.48 -3.74
N GLN A 7 11.72 13.69 -3.19
CA GLN A 7 12.13 13.98 -1.83
C GLN A 7 11.40 13.02 -0.90
N THR A 8 12.17 12.38 -0.02
CA THR A 8 11.69 11.53 1.06
C THR A 8 10.58 12.29 1.79
N SER A 9 9.33 11.92 1.53
CA SER A 9 8.17 12.56 2.11
C SER A 9 8.21 12.25 3.59
N LYS A 10 8.59 13.27 4.35
CA LYS A 10 8.31 13.44 5.77
C LYS A 10 6.95 12.81 6.05
N ALA A 11 6.92 11.74 6.85
CA ALA A 11 5.69 11.05 7.22
C ALA A 11 4.61 12.10 7.53
N LEU A 12 3.46 12.03 6.85
CA LEU A 12 2.35 12.92 7.18
C LEU A 12 1.98 12.65 8.63
N THR A 13 2.39 13.57 9.51
CA THR A 13 1.79 13.71 10.82
C THR A 13 0.29 13.87 10.61
N PRO A 14 -0.56 13.16 11.38
CA PRO A 14 -2.00 13.21 11.21
C PRO A 14 -2.43 14.68 11.25
N THR A 15 -3.10 15.12 10.18
CA THR A 15 -3.61 16.48 10.03
C THR A 15 -4.45 16.82 11.25
N VAL A 16 -3.90 17.66 12.14
CA VAL A 16 -4.61 18.20 13.28
C VAL A 16 -5.60 19.25 12.77
N ALA A 17 -6.85 18.85 12.53
CA ALA A 17 -8.01 19.76 12.50
C ALA A 17 -9.34 18.99 12.57
N SER A 18 -9.53 18.20 13.63
CA SER A 18 -10.87 17.87 14.11
C SER A 18 -10.75 17.60 15.60
N GLY A 19 -11.55 18.27 16.44
CA GLY A 19 -11.59 18.05 17.89
C GLY A 19 -12.05 16.63 18.31
N ARG A 20 -12.06 15.66 17.39
CA ARG A 20 -12.34 14.26 17.66
C ARG A 20 -11.07 13.57 18.15
N LYS A 21 -11.13 13.08 19.39
CA LYS A 21 -10.13 12.19 19.96
C LYS A 21 -10.17 10.84 19.22
N VAL A 22 -9.27 10.64 18.26
CA VAL A 22 -9.11 9.36 17.56
C VAL A 22 -8.54 8.31 18.53
N ARG A 23 -9.09 7.10 18.51
CA ARG A 23 -8.59 5.99 19.33
C ARG A 23 -7.27 5.48 18.77
N LYS A 24 -6.24 5.40 19.61
CA LYS A 24 -4.87 5.00 19.21
C LYS A 24 -4.76 3.59 18.62
N HIS A 25 -5.62 2.67 19.03
CA HIS A 25 -5.54 1.24 18.65
C HIS A 25 -6.78 0.72 17.93
N LEU A 26 -7.83 1.54 17.82
CA LEU A 26 -9.09 1.16 17.19
C LEU A 26 -9.51 2.26 16.21
N SER A 27 -8.70 2.40 15.16
CA SER A 27 -8.94 3.28 14.02
C SER A 27 -8.48 2.58 12.74
N ALA A 28 -8.98 3.05 11.60
CA ALA A 28 -8.54 2.55 10.29
C ALA A 28 -7.03 2.77 10.11
N ASP A 29 -6.50 3.93 10.51
CA ASP A 29 -5.06 4.23 10.42
C ASP A 29 -4.22 3.20 11.20
N SER A 30 -4.64 2.85 12.42
CA SER A 30 -3.95 1.84 13.23
C SER A 30 -4.01 0.46 12.59
N LEU A 31 -5.14 0.09 12.00
CA LEU A 31 -5.31 -1.16 11.28
C LEU A 31 -4.36 -1.23 10.07
N LEU A 32 -4.38 -0.21 9.21
CA LEU A 32 -3.53 -0.13 8.02
C LEU A 32 -2.05 -0.14 8.38
N ALA A 33 -1.67 0.52 9.48
CA ALA A 33 -0.30 0.50 9.98
C ALA A 33 0.15 -0.89 10.46
N VAL A 34 -0.73 -1.68 11.08
CA VAL A 34 -0.45 -3.07 11.47
C VAL A 34 -0.26 -3.95 10.22
N ILE A 35 -1.21 -3.88 9.28
CA ILE A 35 -1.15 -4.65 8.03
C ILE A 35 0.14 -4.33 7.24
N ARG A 36 0.47 -3.05 7.08
CA ARG A 36 1.70 -2.62 6.39
C ARG A 36 2.95 -3.14 7.07
N ARG A 37 3.00 -3.10 8.40
CA ARG A 37 4.14 -3.61 9.19
C ARG A 37 4.32 -5.12 8.98
N ASP A 38 3.23 -5.87 8.91
CA ASP A 38 3.31 -7.31 8.67
C ASP A 38 3.81 -7.61 7.26
N PHE A 39 3.36 -6.85 6.25
CA PHE A 39 3.84 -7.00 4.88
C PHE A 39 5.29 -6.54 4.68
N GLN A 40 5.81 -5.63 5.51
CA GLN A 40 7.24 -5.27 5.49
C GLN A 40 8.17 -6.44 5.83
N ASN A 41 7.67 -7.47 6.51
CA ASN A 41 8.45 -8.66 6.84
C ASN A 41 8.51 -9.68 5.70
N ILE A 42 7.81 -9.44 4.58
CA ILE A 42 7.88 -10.31 3.40
C ILE A 42 9.23 -10.12 2.71
N PRO A 43 10.06 -11.18 2.55
CA PRO A 43 11.34 -11.05 1.89
C PRO A 43 11.18 -10.70 0.42
N ASP A 44 11.94 -9.70 -0.05
CA ASP A 44 11.98 -9.31 -1.46
C ASP A 44 13.23 -9.89 -2.14
N ASN A 45 13.03 -11.01 -2.85
CA ASN A 45 14.11 -11.70 -3.57
C ASN A 45 14.35 -11.12 -4.97
N ARG A 46 13.68 -10.02 -5.34
CA ARG A 46 13.83 -9.38 -6.65
C ARG A 46 15.10 -8.51 -6.64
N GLY A 47 15.71 -8.33 -7.81
CA GLY A 47 16.96 -7.57 -7.94
C GLY A 47 16.83 -6.10 -7.50
N ALA A 48 17.94 -5.50 -7.07
CA ALA A 48 18.01 -4.14 -6.49
C ALA A 48 17.48 -2.98 -7.37
N ASN A 49 17.21 -3.24 -8.66
CA ASN A 49 16.65 -2.25 -9.61
C ASN A 49 15.11 -2.21 -9.61
N THR A 50 14.45 -2.84 -8.64
CA THR A 50 12.99 -2.78 -8.50
C THR A 50 12.54 -1.37 -8.13
N LYS A 51 11.62 -0.82 -8.93
CA LYS A 51 11.03 0.51 -8.69
C LYS A 51 9.86 0.47 -7.71
N ILE A 52 9.20 -0.68 -7.58
CA ILE A 52 8.00 -0.87 -6.77
C ILE A 52 8.30 -1.91 -5.71
N SER A 53 8.15 -1.52 -4.44
CA SER A 53 8.37 -2.41 -3.31
C SER A 53 7.29 -3.51 -3.25
N ILE A 54 7.59 -4.67 -2.67
CA ILE A 54 6.56 -5.70 -2.43
C ILE A 54 5.46 -5.12 -1.54
N VAL A 55 5.84 -4.32 -0.55
CA VAL A 55 4.91 -3.69 0.40
C VAL A 55 3.89 -2.83 -0.33
N ASP A 56 4.32 -1.97 -1.26
CA ASP A 56 3.40 -1.15 -2.06
C ASP A 56 2.49 -2.01 -2.94
N ALA A 57 3.02 -3.07 -3.55
CA ALA A 57 2.23 -3.96 -4.40
C ALA A 57 1.13 -4.69 -3.61
N VAL A 58 1.48 -5.24 -2.45
CA VAL A 58 0.51 -5.97 -1.60
C VAL A 58 -0.47 -5.01 -0.93
N MET A 59 -0.02 -3.83 -0.48
CA MET A 59 -0.93 -2.81 0.05
C MET A 59 -1.87 -2.26 -1.05
N SER A 60 -1.42 -2.18 -2.30
CA SER A 60 -2.28 -1.82 -3.43
C SER A 60 -3.34 -2.90 -3.71
N ALA A 61 -2.96 -4.17 -3.64
CA ALA A 61 -3.91 -5.29 -3.74
C ALA A 61 -4.93 -5.25 -2.60
N PHE A 62 -4.48 -4.98 -1.37
CA PHE A 62 -5.37 -4.78 -0.23
C PHE A 62 -6.33 -3.61 -0.47
N ALA A 63 -5.84 -2.47 -0.97
CA ALA A 63 -6.66 -1.31 -1.28
C ALA A 63 -7.74 -1.65 -2.31
N MET A 64 -7.40 -2.36 -3.39
CA MET A 64 -8.35 -2.84 -4.38
C MET A 64 -9.48 -3.65 -3.73
N PHE A 65 -9.16 -4.65 -2.89
CA PHE A 65 -10.16 -5.47 -2.22
C PHE A 65 -11.00 -4.67 -1.20
N HIS A 66 -10.35 -3.78 -0.44
CA HIS A 66 -11.02 -2.95 0.55
C HIS A 66 -12.01 -1.95 -0.09
N LEU A 67 -11.62 -1.35 -1.21
CA LEU A 67 -12.47 -0.45 -2.01
C LEU A 67 -13.48 -1.20 -2.89
N LYS A 68 -13.41 -2.53 -2.91
CA LYS A 68 -14.27 -3.42 -3.71
C LYS A 68 -14.22 -3.11 -5.21
N ASP A 69 -13.04 -2.78 -5.71
CA ASP A 69 -12.86 -2.62 -7.15
C ASP A 69 -13.06 -3.99 -7.85
N PRO A 70 -13.83 -4.04 -8.95
CA PRO A 70 -14.26 -5.30 -9.55
C PRO A 70 -13.13 -6.06 -10.28
N SER A 71 -12.00 -5.41 -10.51
CA SER A 71 -10.81 -6.01 -11.13
C SER A 71 -9.56 -5.14 -10.90
N LEU A 72 -8.38 -5.72 -11.13
CA LEU A 72 -7.11 -4.98 -11.13
C LEU A 72 -7.09 -3.87 -12.19
N LEU A 73 -7.75 -4.07 -13.33
CA LEU A 73 -7.87 -3.05 -14.37
C LEU A 73 -8.75 -1.87 -13.92
N ALA A 74 -9.83 -2.14 -13.17
CA ALA A 74 -10.66 -1.09 -12.59
C ALA A 74 -9.89 -0.30 -11.53
N PHE A 75 -9.10 -0.98 -10.69
CA PHE A 75 -8.22 -0.33 -9.73
C PHE A 75 -7.13 0.52 -10.41
N ASP A 76 -6.56 0.05 -11.54
CA ASP A 76 -5.59 0.83 -12.32
C ASP A 76 -6.20 2.11 -12.91
N LYS A 77 -7.51 2.10 -13.24
CA LYS A 77 -8.24 3.32 -13.58
C LYS A 77 -8.37 4.24 -12.37
N ARG A 78 -8.81 3.74 -11.21
CA ARG A 78 -8.91 4.51 -9.96
C ARG A 78 -7.57 5.14 -9.59
N ARG A 79 -6.47 4.40 -9.69
CA ARG A 79 -5.13 4.92 -9.43
C ARG A 79 -4.83 6.20 -10.20
N ARG A 80 -5.28 6.31 -11.46
CA ARG A 80 -5.07 7.51 -12.28
C ARG A 80 -6.00 8.67 -11.90
N GLU A 81 -7.21 8.37 -11.42
CA GLU A 81 -8.24 9.37 -11.14
C GLU A 81 -8.19 9.88 -9.68
N GLU A 82 -7.79 9.02 -8.75
CA GLU A 82 -7.84 9.23 -7.30
C GLU A 82 -6.49 8.93 -6.62
N GLU A 83 -5.37 9.14 -7.32
CA GLU A 83 -4.01 8.84 -6.86
C GLU A 83 -3.74 9.39 -5.44
N HIS A 84 -4.19 10.61 -5.17
CA HIS A 84 -4.01 11.28 -3.88
C HIS A 84 -4.63 10.50 -2.70
N ASN A 85 -5.80 9.88 -2.90
CA ASN A 85 -6.47 9.09 -1.86
C ASN A 85 -5.68 7.83 -1.53
N LEU A 86 -5.07 7.22 -2.54
CA LEU A 86 -4.26 6.01 -2.38
C LEU A 86 -2.96 6.28 -1.62
N HIS A 87 -2.30 7.42 -1.91
CA HIS A 87 -1.13 7.86 -1.13
C HIS A 87 -1.50 8.22 0.31
N SER A 88 -2.60 8.96 0.52
CA SER A 88 -2.96 9.48 1.83
C SER A 88 -3.53 8.41 2.76
N VAL A 89 -4.50 7.62 2.31
CA VAL A 89 -5.21 6.64 3.13
C VAL A 89 -4.41 5.34 3.29
N TYR A 90 -3.82 4.84 2.20
CA TYR A 90 -3.15 3.53 2.20
C TYR A 90 -1.63 3.62 2.34
N HIS A 91 -1.07 4.84 2.40
CA HIS A 91 0.37 5.09 2.55
C HIS A 91 1.22 4.34 1.51
N LEU A 92 0.74 4.35 0.25
CA LEU A 92 1.44 3.81 -0.89
C LEU A 92 2.46 4.83 -1.39
N ASP A 93 3.68 4.40 -1.71
CA ASP A 93 4.69 5.27 -2.30
C ASP A 93 4.71 5.15 -3.83
N ASN A 94 4.80 3.93 -4.35
CA ASN A 94 4.74 3.64 -5.78
C ASN A 94 3.62 2.66 -6.10
N ILE A 95 2.54 3.14 -6.72
CA ILE A 95 1.37 2.31 -7.02
C ILE A 95 1.61 1.57 -8.36
N PRO A 96 1.61 0.23 -8.38
CA PRO A 96 1.77 -0.54 -9.62
C PRO A 96 0.57 -0.39 -10.55
N CYS A 97 0.77 -0.59 -11.84
CA CYS A 97 -0.34 -0.84 -12.77
C CYS A 97 -0.81 -2.30 -12.66
N ASP A 98 -1.95 -2.64 -13.26
CA ASP A 98 -2.49 -4.01 -13.26
C ASP A 98 -1.44 -5.08 -13.60
N SER A 99 -0.75 -4.96 -14.74
CA SER A 99 0.22 -5.98 -15.19
C SER A 99 1.44 -6.11 -14.26
N GLN A 100 1.93 -5.00 -13.73
CA GLN A 100 3.01 -5.01 -12.74
C GLN A 100 2.55 -5.63 -11.43
N MET A 101 1.34 -5.28 -10.97
CA MET A 101 0.77 -5.81 -9.74
C MET A 101 0.65 -7.34 -9.84
N ARG A 102 0.12 -7.88 -10.95
CA ARG A 102 0.11 -9.34 -11.20
C ARG A 102 1.49 -9.96 -11.15
N THR A 103 2.43 -9.39 -11.91
CA THR A 103 3.80 -9.91 -11.99
C THR A 103 4.48 -10.01 -10.62
N ILE A 104 4.18 -9.06 -9.72
CA ILE A 104 4.74 -9.06 -8.36
C ILE A 104 3.99 -10.05 -7.47
N LEU A 105 2.66 -10.01 -7.47
CA LEU A 105 1.83 -10.80 -6.55
C LEU A 105 1.84 -12.29 -6.90
N ASP A 106 1.88 -12.66 -8.18
CA ASP A 106 1.88 -14.06 -8.62
C ASP A 106 3.13 -14.82 -8.17
N GLN A 107 4.21 -14.10 -7.80
CA GLN A 107 5.45 -14.68 -7.29
C GLN A 107 5.44 -14.86 -5.76
N LEU A 108 4.46 -14.29 -5.05
CA LEU A 108 4.42 -14.36 -3.60
C LEU A 108 3.79 -15.68 -3.12
N PRO A 109 4.45 -16.42 -2.21
CA PRO A 109 3.82 -17.58 -1.60
C PRO A 109 2.68 -17.14 -0.68
N LEU A 110 1.54 -17.85 -0.73
CA LEU A 110 0.35 -17.52 0.06
C LEU A 110 0.62 -17.50 1.58
N SER A 111 1.59 -18.29 2.05
CA SER A 111 2.01 -18.31 3.46
C SER A 111 2.50 -16.93 3.93
N SER A 112 3.13 -16.14 3.06
CA SER A 112 3.61 -14.79 3.38
C SER A 112 2.49 -13.77 3.59
N LEU A 113 1.27 -14.05 3.11
CA LEU A 113 0.11 -13.15 3.25
C LEU A 113 -0.70 -13.40 4.54
N ARG A 114 -0.32 -14.40 5.34
CA ARG A 114 -1.11 -14.83 6.51
C ARG A 114 -0.96 -13.89 7.72
N ALA A 115 0.19 -13.25 7.89
CA ALA A 115 0.51 -12.49 9.10
C ALA A 115 -0.54 -11.43 9.49
N PRO A 116 -1.04 -10.57 8.57
CA PRO A 116 -2.04 -9.56 8.93
C PRO A 116 -3.35 -10.12 9.49
N TYR A 117 -3.72 -11.36 9.17
CA TYR A 117 -4.93 -12.00 9.70
C TYR A 117 -4.77 -12.47 11.15
N LEU A 118 -3.54 -12.52 11.66
CA LEU A 118 -3.22 -12.97 13.03
C LEU A 118 -2.92 -11.79 13.97
N SER A 119 -2.46 -10.67 13.41
CA SER A 119 -2.04 -9.48 14.17
C SER A 119 -3.16 -8.48 14.44
N VAL A 120 -4.26 -8.55 13.69
CA VAL A 120 -5.42 -7.64 13.76
C VAL A 120 -6.49 -8.18 14.69
#